data_AF-A0A8H9H7A1-F1
#
_entry.id   AF-A0A8H9H7A1-F1
#
_cell.length_a   1.000
_cell.length_b   1.000
_cell.length_c   1.000
_cell.angle_alpha   90.00
_cell.angle_beta   90.00
_cell.angle_gamma   90.00
#
_symmetry.space_group_name_H-M   'P 1'
#
loop_
_entity.id
_entity.type
_entity.pdbx_description
1 polymer ?
#
loop_
_entity_poly.entity_id
_entity_poly.type
_entity_poly.pdbx_seq_one_letter_code
_entity_poly.pdbx_strand_id
1 'polypeptide(L)'
;MANAERLSRLSLVEKAVELADAESLESVTVRRLAQELGVTPMALYWHVKSKDQLLVCVADHLLAEVTAEFDPAAPWNARLRVMVEALIGVMRRHRYMPGLVAMVEKQELPSFSRATDTALDLLSQAGFTLREGYAVSTYLLHGAMALVDNEPGCPGAFTAAEATELRRQKRLALERLPADEFPRIVEYAKTMEDEPDLDAYYAFGLDLLMSGVEATAAKRK
;
A
#
# COMPACT_ATOMS: atom_id res chain seq x y z
N MET A 1 -14.97 -23.99 26.51
CA MET A 1 -15.77 -24.09 25.28
C MET A 1 -16.29 -22.70 24.97
N ALA A 2 -15.54 -21.93 24.19
CA ALA A 2 -15.89 -20.56 23.83
C ALA A 2 -15.62 -20.40 22.32
N ASN A 3 -16.69 -20.02 21.62
CA ASN A 3 -16.79 -19.58 20.23
C ASN A 3 -16.07 -20.37 19.14
N ALA A 4 -16.75 -21.43 18.66
CA ALA A 4 -16.86 -21.67 17.22
C ALA A 4 -17.73 -20.55 16.59
N GLU A 5 -17.27 -19.30 16.71
CA GLU A 5 -17.77 -18.20 15.90
C GLU A 5 -17.58 -18.66 14.45
N ARG A 6 -18.70 -18.78 13.72
CA ARG A 6 -18.80 -19.54 12.47
C ARG A 6 -17.55 -19.40 11.62
N LEU A 7 -16.77 -20.47 11.50
CA LEU A 7 -15.68 -20.53 10.55
C LEU A 7 -16.22 -20.17 9.17
N SER A 8 -15.79 -19.03 8.67
CA SER A 8 -16.19 -18.48 7.39
C SER A 8 -14.93 -18.06 6.63
N ARG A 9 -15.08 -17.86 5.31
CA ARG A 9 -13.97 -17.33 4.52
C ARG A 9 -13.56 -15.93 4.98
N LEU A 10 -14.52 -15.11 5.41
CA LEU A 10 -14.27 -13.77 5.91
C LEU A 10 -13.47 -13.81 7.23
N SER A 11 -13.94 -14.54 8.24
CA SER A 11 -13.25 -14.65 9.52
C SER A 11 -11.84 -15.25 9.39
N LEU A 12 -11.64 -16.17 8.44
CA LEU A 12 -10.32 -16.71 8.13
C LEU A 12 -9.38 -15.64 7.55
N VAL A 13 -9.87 -14.81 6.64
CA VAL A 13 -9.11 -13.73 6.01
C VAL A 13 -8.79 -12.63 7.02
N GLU A 14 -9.76 -12.21 7.84
CA GLU A 14 -9.54 -11.25 8.92
C GLU A 14 -8.46 -11.71 9.89
N LYS A 15 -8.48 -12.99 10.31
CA LYS A 15 -7.41 -13.55 11.14
C LYS A 15 -6.07 -13.67 10.43
N ALA A 16 -6.06 -13.87 9.12
CA ALA A 16 -4.82 -13.83 8.34
C ALA A 16 -4.23 -12.42 8.27
N VAL A 17 -5.07 -11.37 8.15
CA VAL A 17 -4.64 -9.97 8.23
C VAL A 17 -4.06 -9.66 9.61
N GLU A 18 -4.80 -9.96 10.69
CA GLU A 18 -4.34 -9.72 12.05
C GLU A 18 -2.99 -10.39 12.35
N LEU A 19 -2.83 -11.65 11.92
CA LEU A 19 -1.58 -12.40 12.09
C LEU A 19 -0.43 -11.80 11.28
N ALA A 20 -0.69 -11.35 10.05
CA ALA A 20 0.31 -10.72 9.20
C ALA A 20 0.76 -9.35 9.74
N ASP A 21 -0.17 -8.56 10.31
CA ASP A 21 0.12 -7.28 10.95
C ASP A 21 0.92 -7.46 12.25
N ALA A 22 0.60 -8.50 13.04
CA ALA A 22 1.24 -8.75 14.32
C ALA A 22 2.63 -9.37 14.21
N GLU A 23 2.84 -10.24 13.23
CA GLU A 23 4.08 -11.01 13.07
C GLU A 23 4.74 -10.73 11.72
N SER A 24 4.25 -11.37 10.66
CA SER A 24 4.70 -11.17 9.27
C SER A 24 3.82 -11.93 8.29
N LEU A 25 3.93 -11.64 6.99
CA LEU A 25 3.20 -12.38 5.96
C LEU A 25 3.62 -13.87 5.89
N GLU A 26 4.88 -14.18 6.19
CA GLU A 26 5.42 -15.55 6.20
C GLU A 26 4.79 -16.40 7.31
N SER A 27 4.46 -15.79 8.46
CA SER A 27 3.80 -16.44 9.61
C SER A 27 2.40 -16.97 9.27
N VAL A 28 1.75 -16.38 8.25
CA VAL A 28 0.42 -16.77 7.76
C VAL A 28 0.50 -18.14 7.09
N THR A 29 0.21 -19.17 7.89
CA THR A 29 0.14 -20.56 7.44
C THR A 29 -1.19 -21.17 7.86
N VAL A 30 -1.68 -22.14 7.08
CA VAL A 30 -2.93 -22.87 7.38
C VAL A 30 -2.87 -23.48 8.79
N ARG A 31 -1.71 -24.01 9.20
CA ARG A 31 -1.53 -24.59 10.53
C ARG A 31 -1.59 -23.54 11.64
N ARG A 32 -0.90 -22.40 11.49
CA ARG A 32 -0.92 -21.29 12.45
C ARG A 32 -2.34 -20.73 12.60
N LEU A 33 -3.02 -20.49 11.48
CA LEU A 33 -4.40 -20.01 11.47
C LEU A 33 -5.38 -21.00 12.11
N ALA A 34 -5.21 -22.31 11.85
CA ALA A 34 -6.05 -23.33 12.47
C ALA A 34 -5.89 -23.34 14.00
N GLN A 35 -4.66 -23.14 14.48
CA GLN A 35 -4.38 -23.01 15.92
C GLN A 35 -5.02 -21.75 16.52
N GLU A 36 -4.87 -20.59 15.87
CA GLU A 36 -5.46 -19.32 16.32
C GLU A 36 -7.00 -19.37 16.33
N LEU A 37 -7.59 -20.03 15.33
CA LEU A 37 -9.05 -20.20 15.21
C LEU A 37 -9.61 -21.37 16.04
N GLY A 38 -8.76 -22.17 16.69
CA GLY A 38 -9.17 -23.34 17.48
C GLY A 38 -9.84 -24.46 16.66
N VAL A 39 -9.50 -24.58 15.37
CA VAL A 39 -10.05 -25.58 14.44
C VAL A 39 -8.97 -26.50 13.87
N THR A 40 -9.37 -27.54 13.13
CA THR A 40 -8.41 -28.39 12.40
C THR A 40 -7.96 -27.71 11.11
N PRO A 41 -6.72 -27.95 10.62
CA PRO A 41 -6.30 -27.47 9.30
C PRO A 41 -7.23 -27.91 8.17
N MET A 42 -7.79 -29.13 8.28
CA MET A 42 -8.76 -29.65 7.32
C MET A 42 -10.02 -28.79 7.24
N ALA A 43 -10.48 -28.21 8.35
CA ALA A 43 -11.62 -27.28 8.36
C ALA A 43 -11.35 -26.03 7.51
N LEU A 44 -10.12 -25.52 7.53
CA LEU A 44 -9.75 -24.33 6.74
C LEU A 44 -9.71 -24.61 5.23
N TYR A 45 -9.32 -25.82 4.83
CA TYR A 45 -9.27 -26.20 3.41
C TYR A 45 -10.63 -26.18 2.69
N TRP A 46 -11.74 -26.22 3.44
CA TRP A 46 -13.08 -26.00 2.89
C TRP A 46 -13.32 -24.56 2.43
N HIS A 47 -12.56 -23.60 2.97
CA HIS A 47 -12.67 -22.18 2.65
C HIS A 47 -11.57 -21.69 1.69
N VAL A 48 -10.36 -22.24 1.79
CA VAL A 48 -9.20 -21.91 0.94
C VAL A 48 -8.44 -23.18 0.55
N LYS A 49 -8.27 -23.41 -0.74
CA LYS A 49 -7.65 -24.62 -1.31
C LYS A 49 -6.13 -24.65 -1.12
N SER A 50 -5.48 -23.51 -0.94
CA SER A 50 -4.03 -23.39 -0.79
C SER A 50 -3.63 -22.13 -0.01
N LYS A 51 -2.36 -22.05 0.40
CA LYS A 51 -1.78 -20.82 0.96
C LYS A 51 -1.87 -19.67 -0.05
N ASP A 52 -1.57 -19.92 -1.33
CA ASP A 52 -1.63 -18.90 -2.37
C ASP A 52 -3.05 -18.36 -2.54
N GLN A 53 -4.07 -19.23 -2.53
CA GLN A 53 -5.45 -18.78 -2.57
C GLN A 53 -5.82 -17.95 -1.35
N LEU A 54 -5.32 -18.30 -0.16
CA LEU A 54 -5.51 -17.48 1.04
C LEU A 54 -4.88 -16.09 0.88
N LEU A 55 -3.66 -16.01 0.34
CA LEU A 55 -2.98 -14.73 0.08
C LEU A 55 -3.73 -13.86 -0.92
N VAL A 56 -4.30 -14.47 -1.98
CA VAL A 56 -5.22 -13.78 -2.92
C VAL A 56 -6.44 -13.22 -2.19
N CYS A 57 -7.04 -13.99 -1.27
CA CYS A 57 -8.18 -13.51 -0.48
C CYS A 57 -7.81 -12.34 0.44
N VAL A 58 -6.64 -12.40 1.09
CA VAL A 58 -6.13 -11.32 1.94
C VAL A 58 -5.90 -10.07 1.11
N ALA A 59 -5.25 -10.19 -0.05
CA ALA A 59 -5.02 -9.06 -0.95
C ALA A 59 -6.33 -8.43 -1.44
N ASP A 60 -7.31 -9.25 -1.85
CA ASP A 60 -8.61 -8.77 -2.34
C ASP A 60 -9.44 -8.09 -1.23
N HIS A 61 -9.33 -8.60 0.00
CA HIS A 61 -9.97 -8.01 1.18
C HIS A 61 -9.40 -6.64 1.51
N LEU A 62 -8.08 -6.50 1.58
CA LEU A 62 -7.42 -5.20 1.82
C LEU A 62 -7.71 -4.19 0.69
N LEU A 63 -7.72 -4.65 -0.57
CA LEU A 63 -8.08 -3.79 -1.70
C LEU A 63 -9.57 -3.39 -1.70
N ALA A 64 -10.45 -4.14 -1.06
CA ALA A 64 -11.85 -3.76 -0.92
C ALA A 64 -12.02 -2.50 -0.05
N GLU A 65 -11.06 -2.20 0.82
CA GLU A 65 -11.07 -0.96 1.62
C GLU A 65 -10.65 0.27 0.80
N VAL A 66 -10.00 0.07 -0.34
CA VAL A 66 -9.55 1.15 -1.23
C VAL A 66 -10.71 1.78 -2.00
N THR A 67 -11.81 1.05 -2.19
CA THR A 67 -13.04 1.61 -2.75
C THR A 67 -13.71 2.51 -1.70
N ALA A 68 -13.10 3.66 -1.46
CA ALA A 68 -13.62 4.69 -0.57
C ALA A 68 -14.88 5.32 -1.17
N GLU A 69 -15.83 5.64 -0.30
CA GLU A 69 -16.97 6.48 -0.64
C GLU A 69 -16.45 7.90 -0.93
N PHE A 70 -16.42 8.28 -2.20
CA PHE A 70 -16.20 9.66 -2.61
C PHE A 70 -17.52 10.27 -3.06
N ASP A 71 -17.64 11.60 -2.89
CA ASP A 71 -18.80 12.33 -3.40
C ASP A 71 -18.89 12.15 -4.92
N PRO A 72 -19.97 11.53 -5.46
CA PRO A 72 -20.12 11.34 -6.90
C PRO A 72 -20.22 12.67 -7.66
N ALA A 73 -20.56 13.78 -6.99
CA ALA A 73 -20.61 15.11 -7.58
C ALA A 73 -19.25 15.83 -7.64
N ALA A 74 -18.22 15.33 -6.95
CA ALA A 74 -16.89 15.91 -6.97
C ALA A 74 -16.22 15.77 -8.36
N PRO A 75 -15.29 16.67 -8.75
CA PRO A 75 -14.58 16.55 -10.01
C PRO A 75 -13.72 15.27 -10.06
N TRP A 76 -13.40 14.80 -11.27
CA TRP A 76 -12.70 13.53 -11.49
C TRP A 76 -11.37 13.43 -10.71
N ASN A 77 -10.62 14.54 -10.60
CA ASN A 77 -9.32 14.58 -9.96
C ASN A 77 -9.42 14.47 -8.43
N ALA A 78 -10.44 15.11 -7.83
CA ALA A 78 -10.71 14.97 -6.41
C ALA A 78 -11.11 13.53 -6.04
N ARG A 79 -11.97 12.89 -6.87
CA ARG A 79 -12.35 11.49 -6.67
C ARG A 79 -11.16 10.54 -6.83
N LEU A 80 -10.34 10.73 -7.85
CA LEU A 80 -9.13 9.94 -8.07
C LEU A 80 -8.12 10.11 -6.92
N ARG A 81 -7.97 11.34 -6.41
CA ARG A 81 -7.14 11.63 -5.22
C ARG A 81 -7.59 10.82 -4.02
N VAL A 82 -8.89 10.83 -3.69
CA VAL A 82 -9.45 10.06 -2.56
C VAL A 82 -9.15 8.56 -2.70
N MET A 83 -9.24 8.01 -3.92
CA MET A 83 -8.88 6.60 -4.15
C MET A 83 -7.41 6.31 -3.86
N VAL A 84 -6.50 7.19 -4.27
CA VAL A 84 -5.05 7.01 -4.01
C VAL A 84 -4.72 7.24 -2.53
N GLU A 85 -5.38 8.19 -1.87
CA GLU A 85 -5.27 8.39 -0.41
C GLU A 85 -5.72 7.15 0.36
N ALA A 86 -6.85 6.55 -0.01
CA ALA A 86 -7.34 5.31 0.58
C ALA A 86 -6.34 4.17 0.37
N LEU A 87 -5.79 4.03 -0.85
CA LEU A 87 -4.76 3.04 -1.17
C LEU A 87 -3.51 3.19 -0.27
N ILE A 88 -2.98 4.41 -0.16
CA ILE A 88 -1.84 4.72 0.70
C ILE A 88 -2.18 4.43 2.16
N GLY A 89 -3.37 4.81 2.62
CA GLY A 89 -3.84 4.57 3.99
C GLY A 89 -3.90 3.08 4.34
N VAL A 90 -4.43 2.23 3.45
CA VAL A 90 -4.46 0.78 3.65
C VAL A 90 -3.04 0.21 3.69
N MET A 91 -2.16 0.60 2.76
CA MET A 91 -0.77 0.14 2.73
C MET A 91 0.04 0.60 3.94
N ARG A 92 -0.22 1.80 4.48
CA ARG A 92 0.39 2.30 5.72
C ARG A 92 0.01 1.45 6.93
N ARG A 93 -1.25 1.02 7.01
CA ARG A 93 -1.74 0.14 8.08
C ARG A 93 -1.20 -1.28 7.94
N HIS A 94 -1.15 -1.79 6.71
CA HIS A 94 -0.72 -3.16 6.40
C HIS A 94 0.57 -3.14 5.56
N ARG A 95 1.73 -2.92 6.20
CA ARG A 95 3.00 -2.69 5.47
C ARG A 95 3.49 -3.85 4.62
N TYR A 96 2.99 -5.06 4.82
CA TYR A 96 3.27 -6.20 3.94
C TYR A 96 2.47 -6.15 2.62
N MET A 97 1.44 -5.29 2.54
CA MET A 97 0.52 -5.23 1.41
C MET A 97 1.20 -4.93 0.07
N PRO A 98 2.16 -3.97 -0.07
CA PRO A 98 2.85 -3.75 -1.33
C PRO A 98 3.54 -5.03 -1.85
N GLY A 99 4.24 -5.75 -0.97
CA GLY A 99 4.86 -7.03 -1.29
C GLY A 99 3.83 -8.10 -1.66
N LEU A 100 2.74 -8.20 -0.92
CA LEU A 100 1.64 -9.13 -1.21
C LEU A 100 1.01 -8.87 -2.58
N VAL A 101 0.67 -7.61 -2.90
CA VAL A 101 0.08 -7.20 -4.18
C VAL A 101 1.02 -7.46 -5.36
N ALA A 102 2.33 -7.41 -5.15
CA ALA A 102 3.32 -7.77 -6.15
C ALA A 102 3.42 -9.29 -6.40
N MET A 103 3.08 -10.11 -5.40
CA MET A 103 3.18 -11.58 -5.47
C MET A 103 1.94 -12.25 -6.07
N VAL A 104 0.75 -11.62 -5.97
CA VAL A 104 -0.51 -12.21 -6.44
C VAL A 104 -0.87 -11.80 -7.86
N GLU A 105 -1.58 -12.67 -8.57
CA GLU A 105 -2.13 -12.34 -9.88
C GLU A 105 -3.30 -11.37 -9.75
N LYS A 106 -3.11 -10.12 -10.18
CA LYS A 106 -4.12 -9.05 -10.08
C LYS A 106 -5.46 -9.37 -10.74
N GLN A 107 -5.46 -10.28 -11.73
CA GLN A 107 -6.67 -10.76 -12.41
C GLN A 107 -7.58 -11.59 -11.50
N GLU A 108 -7.02 -12.17 -10.42
CA GLU A 108 -7.78 -12.92 -9.42
C GLU A 108 -8.36 -12.03 -8.31
N LEU A 109 -8.20 -10.71 -8.41
CA LEU A 109 -8.63 -9.73 -7.41
C LEU A 109 -9.83 -8.91 -7.94
N PRO A 110 -11.07 -9.30 -7.65
CA PRO A 110 -12.25 -8.51 -7.98
C PRO A 110 -12.19 -7.05 -7.49
N SER A 111 -11.66 -6.80 -6.29
CA SER A 111 -11.51 -5.45 -5.74
C SER A 111 -10.50 -4.62 -6.51
N PHE A 112 -9.38 -5.22 -6.96
CA PHE A 112 -8.43 -4.56 -7.85
C PHE A 112 -9.09 -4.15 -9.17
N SER A 113 -9.88 -5.07 -9.73
CA SER A 113 -10.56 -4.86 -11.01
C SER A 113 -11.60 -3.73 -10.90
N ARG A 114 -12.39 -3.70 -9.82
CA ARG A 114 -13.34 -2.61 -9.53
C ARG A 114 -12.66 -1.26 -9.36
N ALA A 115 -11.56 -1.21 -8.59
CA ALA A 115 -10.81 0.02 -8.38
C ALA A 115 -10.20 0.53 -9.70
N THR A 116 -9.66 -0.38 -10.51
CA THR A 116 -9.12 -0.04 -11.83
C THR A 116 -10.20 0.47 -12.77
N ASP A 117 -11.34 -0.21 -12.86
CA ASP A 117 -12.48 0.19 -13.70
C ASP A 117 -12.99 1.59 -13.31
N THR A 118 -13.12 1.86 -12.01
CA THR A 118 -13.49 3.17 -11.48
C THR A 118 -12.45 4.25 -11.87
N ALA A 119 -11.16 3.96 -11.72
CA ALA A 119 -10.10 4.89 -12.11
C ALA A 119 -10.12 5.16 -13.63
N LEU A 120 -10.39 4.15 -14.46
CA LEU A 120 -10.51 4.29 -15.91
C LEU A 120 -11.70 5.18 -16.30
N ASP A 121 -12.84 5.05 -15.63
CA ASP A 121 -13.98 5.94 -15.84
C ASP A 121 -13.62 7.40 -15.52
N LEU A 122 -13.04 7.65 -14.35
CA LEU A 122 -12.61 9.00 -13.93
C LEU A 122 -11.58 9.61 -14.89
N LEU A 123 -10.60 8.82 -15.35
CA LEU A 123 -9.59 9.26 -16.30
C LEU A 123 -10.18 9.50 -17.70
N SER A 124 -11.19 8.72 -18.10
CA SER A 124 -11.90 8.96 -19.36
C SER A 124 -12.65 10.29 -19.34
N GLN A 125 -13.24 10.68 -18.21
CA GLN A 125 -13.85 12.01 -18.01
C GLN A 125 -12.82 13.16 -18.14
N ALA A 126 -11.54 12.87 -17.92
CA ALA A 126 -10.43 13.80 -18.08
C ALA A 126 -9.82 13.80 -19.50
N GLY A 127 -10.37 13.03 -20.43
CA GLY A 127 -9.95 12.96 -21.83
C GLY A 127 -8.83 11.95 -22.12
N PHE A 128 -8.48 11.08 -21.17
CA PHE A 128 -7.55 9.98 -21.44
C PHE A 128 -8.24 8.85 -22.22
N THR A 129 -7.49 8.22 -23.13
CA THR A 129 -7.92 6.93 -23.71
C THR A 129 -7.82 5.81 -22.66
N LEU A 130 -8.52 4.68 -22.86
CA LEU A 130 -8.43 3.53 -21.94
C LEU A 130 -6.99 3.02 -21.75
N ARG A 131 -6.17 3.05 -22.81
CA ARG A 131 -4.77 2.65 -22.75
C ARG A 131 -3.95 3.59 -21.85
N GLU A 132 -4.13 4.89 -22.02
CA GLU A 132 -3.45 5.88 -21.18
C GLU A 132 -3.97 5.84 -19.75
N GLY A 133 -5.28 5.72 -19.57
CA GLY A 133 -5.91 5.60 -18.26
C GLY A 133 -5.37 4.40 -17.48
N TYR A 134 -5.22 3.26 -18.14
CA TYR A 134 -4.65 2.06 -17.52
C TYR A 134 -3.16 2.23 -17.16
N ALA A 135 -2.40 2.91 -18.01
CA ALA A 135 -1.01 3.24 -17.70
C ALA A 135 -0.92 4.20 -16.50
N VAL A 136 -1.77 5.23 -16.45
CA VAL A 136 -1.84 6.19 -15.34
C VAL A 136 -2.24 5.49 -14.05
N SER A 137 -3.28 4.65 -14.03
CA SER A 137 -3.67 3.90 -12.83
C SER A 137 -2.56 2.97 -12.34
N THR A 138 -1.83 2.35 -13.26
CA THR A 138 -0.64 1.53 -12.94
C THR A 138 0.48 2.36 -12.33
N TYR A 139 0.76 3.57 -12.85
CA TYR A 139 1.76 4.47 -12.28
C TYR A 139 1.35 5.01 -10.91
N LEU A 140 0.07 5.31 -10.70
CA LEU A 140 -0.45 5.73 -9.40
C LEU A 140 -0.32 4.61 -8.36
N LEU A 141 -0.66 3.36 -8.72
CA LEU A 141 -0.48 2.20 -7.86
C LEU A 141 1.00 2.01 -7.45
N HIS A 142 1.91 1.98 -8.43
CA HIS A 142 3.34 1.80 -8.13
C HIS A 142 3.93 3.01 -7.39
N GLY A 143 3.46 4.22 -7.68
CA GLY A 143 3.83 5.42 -6.94
C GLY A 143 3.40 5.34 -5.47
N ALA A 144 2.16 4.92 -5.20
CA ALA A 144 1.67 4.70 -3.85
C ALA A 144 2.47 3.62 -3.11
N MET A 145 2.76 2.48 -3.75
CA MET A 145 3.62 1.43 -3.20
C MET A 145 5.01 1.99 -2.86
N ALA A 146 5.63 2.74 -3.79
CA ALA A 146 6.94 3.32 -3.60
C ALA A 146 6.97 4.33 -2.44
N LEU A 147 5.92 5.13 -2.24
CA LEU A 147 5.82 6.03 -1.09
C LEU A 147 5.80 5.28 0.24
N VAL A 148 5.09 4.15 0.30
CA VAL A 148 5.04 3.35 1.54
C VAL A 148 6.33 2.57 1.77
N ASP A 149 6.89 1.97 0.73
CA ASP A 149 8.14 1.19 0.82
C ASP A 149 9.36 2.07 1.14
N ASN A 150 9.36 3.33 0.69
CA ASN A 150 10.44 4.30 0.91
C ASN A 150 10.08 5.34 1.98
N GLU A 151 9.16 5.01 2.89
CA GLU A 151 8.79 5.90 3.99
C GLU A 151 10.06 6.35 4.76
N PRO A 152 10.25 7.66 4.95
CA PRO A 152 11.45 8.15 5.59
C PRO A 152 11.45 7.78 7.07
N GLY A 153 12.58 7.25 7.52
CA GLY A 153 12.89 7.18 8.94
C GLY A 153 12.39 5.96 9.69
N CYS A 154 11.74 4.96 9.06
CA CYS A 154 11.50 3.65 9.68
C CYS A 154 11.25 2.55 8.63
N PRO A 155 12.19 1.64 8.38
CA PRO A 155 11.87 0.37 7.73
C PRO A 155 11.01 -0.47 8.70
N GLY A 156 9.91 -1.07 8.24
CA GLY A 156 8.82 -1.60 9.08
C GLY A 156 9.16 -2.68 10.12
N ALA A 157 10.42 -3.09 10.28
CA ALA A 157 10.88 -4.08 11.26
C ALA A 157 11.77 -3.49 12.37
N PHE A 158 11.98 -2.17 12.41
CA PHE A 158 12.85 -1.51 13.40
C PHE A 158 12.07 -0.84 14.53
N THR A 159 12.65 -0.87 15.73
CA THR A 159 12.22 -0.02 16.86
C THR A 159 12.51 1.45 16.57
N ALA A 160 11.82 2.38 17.25
CA ALA A 160 12.07 3.82 17.11
C ALA A 160 13.54 4.21 17.36
N ALA A 161 14.21 3.53 18.31
CA ALA A 161 15.62 3.75 18.60
C ALA A 161 16.53 3.31 17.46
N GLU A 162 16.30 2.12 16.89
CA GLU A 162 17.08 1.63 15.75
C GLU A 162 16.84 2.47 14.50
N ALA A 163 15.60 2.92 14.29
CA ALA A 163 15.23 3.78 13.16
C ALA A 163 15.91 5.16 13.26
N THR A 164 15.99 5.71 14.48
CA THR A 164 16.74 6.95 14.78
C THR A 164 18.24 6.77 14.54
N GLU A 165 18.81 5.66 15.00
CA GLU A 165 20.24 5.36 14.82
C GLU A 165 20.58 5.15 13.34
N LEU A 166 19.76 4.44 12.59
CA LEU A 166 19.91 4.25 11.14
C LEU A 166 19.90 5.59 10.40
N ARG A 167 18.97 6.48 10.76
CA ARG A 167 18.88 7.84 10.20
C ARG A 167 20.15 8.64 10.49
N ARG A 168 20.63 8.60 11.73
CA ARG A 168 21.87 9.25 12.15
C ARG A 168 23.07 8.72 11.37
N GLN A 169 23.19 7.40 11.20
CA GLN A 169 24.26 6.78 10.43
C GLN A 169 24.20 7.19 8.95
N LYS A 170 23.01 7.18 8.34
CA LYS A 170 22.81 7.63 6.97
C LYS A 170 23.21 9.10 6.80
N ARG A 171 22.78 9.98 7.71
CA ARG A 171 23.18 11.40 7.72
C ARG A 171 24.71 11.55 7.76
N LEU A 172 25.37 10.93 8.73
CA LEU A 172 26.82 11.01 8.89
C LEU A 172 27.58 10.46 7.67
N ALA A 173 27.04 9.42 7.02
CA ALA A 173 27.62 8.90 5.79
C ALA A 173 27.54 9.91 4.63
N LEU A 174 26.40 10.60 4.49
CA LEU A 174 26.21 11.64 3.46
C LEU A 174 27.04 12.90 3.74
N GLU A 175 27.16 13.32 5.00
CA GLU A 175 27.99 14.47 5.41
C GLU A 175 29.49 14.27 5.15
N ARG A 176 29.94 13.00 5.13
CA ARG A 176 31.35 12.64 4.87
C ARG A 176 31.70 12.59 3.39
N LEU A 177 30.73 12.73 2.48
CA LEU A 177 31.01 12.76 1.05
C LEU A 177 31.85 14.00 0.68
N PRO A 178 32.72 13.91 -0.35
CA PRO A 178 33.48 15.06 -0.83
C PRO A 178 32.54 16.20 -1.23
N ALA A 179 32.56 17.32 -0.48
CA ALA A 179 31.62 18.43 -0.69
C ALA A 179 31.91 19.23 -1.97
N ASP A 180 33.13 19.13 -2.48
CA ASP A 180 33.55 19.65 -3.78
C ASP A 180 32.93 18.87 -4.96
N GLU A 181 32.64 17.58 -4.77
CA GLU A 181 32.00 16.72 -5.78
C GLU A 181 30.48 16.61 -5.59
N PHE A 182 30.01 16.51 -4.33
CA PHE A 182 28.60 16.27 -3.98
C PHE A 182 27.99 17.34 -3.06
N PRO A 183 28.08 18.64 -3.39
CA PRO A 183 27.66 19.72 -2.48
C PRO A 183 26.19 19.62 -2.08
N ARG A 184 25.30 19.22 -3.00
CA ARG A 184 23.85 19.12 -2.76
C ARG A 184 23.46 17.94 -1.86
N ILE A 185 24.19 16.84 -1.94
CA ILE A 185 23.93 15.66 -1.08
C ILE A 185 24.36 15.96 0.35
N VAL A 186 25.52 16.61 0.51
CA VAL A 186 26.00 17.08 1.81
C VAL A 186 25.05 18.13 2.41
N GLU A 187 24.52 19.04 1.59
CA GLU A 187 23.50 20.01 2.01
C GLU A 187 22.20 19.33 2.45
N TYR A 188 21.71 18.35 1.68
CA TYR A 188 20.54 17.55 2.04
C TYR A 188 20.73 16.78 3.36
N ALA A 189 21.92 16.25 3.63
CA ALA A 189 22.18 15.53 4.87
C ALA A 189 21.87 16.38 6.12
N LYS A 190 22.09 17.70 6.04
CA LYS A 190 21.80 18.64 7.13
C LYS A 190 20.31 18.77 7.44
N THR A 191 19.43 18.45 6.49
CA THR A 191 17.98 18.47 6.71
C THR A 191 17.46 17.18 7.36
N MET A 192 18.33 16.20 7.62
CA MET A 192 17.96 14.90 8.21
C MET A 192 18.10 14.87 9.75
N GLU A 193 18.25 16.04 10.40
CA GLU A 193 18.39 16.14 11.86
C GLU A 193 17.08 15.85 12.58
N ASP A 194 15.96 16.36 12.05
CA ASP A 194 14.65 16.18 12.64
C ASP A 194 14.01 14.83 12.28
N GLU A 195 13.02 14.44 13.08
CA GLU A 195 12.16 13.32 12.73
C GLU A 195 11.32 13.66 11.48
N PRO A 196 11.22 12.76 10.49
CA PRO A 196 10.43 13.03 9.31
C PRO A 196 8.95 13.24 9.64
N ASP A 197 8.38 14.33 9.12
CA ASP A 197 6.95 14.52 9.09
C ASP A 197 6.34 13.60 8.01
N LEU A 198 5.79 12.47 8.46
CA LEU A 198 5.21 11.46 7.58
C LEU A 198 3.98 11.97 6.84
N ASP A 199 3.16 12.79 7.49
CA ASP A 199 1.94 13.31 6.86
C ASP A 199 2.31 14.32 5.76
N ALA A 200 3.31 15.18 6.00
CA ALA A 200 3.86 16.05 4.96
C ALA A 200 4.52 15.25 3.81
N TYR A 201 5.24 14.16 4.13
CA TYR A 201 5.84 13.29 3.13
C TYR A 201 4.80 12.66 2.20
N TYR A 202 3.73 12.06 2.76
CA TYR A 202 2.68 11.44 1.97
C TYR A 202 1.87 12.47 1.18
N ALA A 203 1.54 13.62 1.79
CA ALA A 203 0.85 14.70 1.11
C ALA A 203 1.66 15.22 -0.09
N PHE A 204 2.96 15.48 0.11
CA PHE A 204 3.85 15.93 -0.97
C PHE A 204 3.96 14.91 -2.11
N GLY A 205 4.15 13.62 -1.77
CA GLY A 205 4.23 12.55 -2.75
C GLY A 205 2.97 12.40 -3.58
N LEU A 206 1.80 12.43 -2.93
CA LEU A 206 0.51 12.38 -3.59
C LEU A 206 0.25 13.61 -4.46
N ASP A 207 0.57 14.81 -3.97
CA ASP A 207 0.43 16.05 -4.73
C ASP A 207 1.29 16.01 -6.00
N LEU A 208 2.51 15.48 -5.93
CA LEU A 208 3.38 15.32 -7.09
C LEU A 208 2.78 14.36 -8.13
N LEU A 209 2.28 13.20 -7.68
CA LEU A 209 1.63 12.22 -8.56
C LEU A 209 0.38 12.82 -9.24
N MET A 210 -0.50 13.43 -8.45
CA MET A 210 -1.75 14.01 -8.95
C MET A 210 -1.50 15.20 -9.87
N SER A 211 -0.56 16.08 -9.53
CA SER A 211 -0.19 17.23 -10.38
C SER A 211 0.28 16.80 -11.76
N GLY A 212 1.03 15.69 -11.86
CA GLY A 212 1.44 15.13 -13.14
C GLY A 212 0.26 14.66 -14.00
N VAL A 213 -0.73 14.00 -13.38
CA VAL A 213 -1.96 13.54 -14.06
C VAL A 213 -2.80 14.73 -14.51
N GLU A 214 -3.03 15.71 -13.62
CA GLU A 214 -3.81 16.92 -13.90
C GLU A 214 -3.19 17.79 -15.01
N ALA A 215 -1.88 18.02 -14.96
CA ALA A 215 -1.17 18.75 -16.00
C ALA A 215 -1.23 18.04 -17.36
N THR A 216 -1.24 16.70 -17.35
CA THR A 216 -1.36 15.89 -18.55
C THR A 216 -2.78 15.93 -19.11
N ALA A 217 -3.81 15.88 -18.25
CA ALA A 217 -5.21 16.06 -18.61
C ALA A 217 -5.49 17.46 -19.19
N ALA A 218 -4.90 18.50 -18.60
CA ALA A 218 -5.08 19.89 -19.06
C ALA A 218 -4.64 20.11 -20.51
N LYS A 219 -3.65 19.36 -20.99
CA LYS A 219 -3.17 19.40 -22.39
C LYS A 219 -4.10 18.69 -23.40
N ARG A 220 -5.13 18.00 -22.91
CA ARG A 220 -6.10 17.24 -23.72
C ARG A 220 -7.43 17.98 -23.91
N LYS A 221 -7.58 19.14 -23.28
CA LYS A 221 -8.65 20.09 -23.54
C LYS A 221 -8.28 21.00 -24.71
#